data_AF-A0A376MD47-F1
#
_entry.id   AF-A0A376MD47-F1
#
_cell.length_a   1.000
_cell.length_b   1.000
_cell.length_c   1.000
_cell.angle_alpha   90.00
_cell.angle_beta   90.00
_cell.angle_gamma   90.00
#
_symmetry.space_group_name_H-M   'P 1'
#
loop_
_entity.id
_entity.type
_entity.pdbx_description
1 polymer ?
#
loop_
_entity_poly.entity_id
_entity_poly.type
_entity_poly.pdbx_seq_one_letter_code
_entity_poly.pdbx_strand_id
1 'polypeptide(L)'
;MNSNYMPFTQRDSLGRYYTKESISALLVSQMKAEKVNNIIDLASGEGSLTYAALDRWKNAEAYSLDIESRMSKKVCDNLTHIVTDALVHSFPEMLARHQGNFDVAVCNPPFTLPEWRDDYFKIISEIGADKYISVSKYVPAEIIFISQVIRFLKKGGEAGIILPDGIFTARKFIGLRRYLLNEHSITKVIELPRNIFKRTEAKTHILIFNKKIMPHHKIQLHCITKDGELSPPVLIRKEDAVERMDYSYHYNKNEGKGFSTIGMLKNISIFRGRFNSKEITEHVFHTTKFSGDEKYIKFHCNSVEELKPSKLDVIAKPGDILIARVGRNFHKKILFVESGYSYISDCIFLIRASGGDKKKLFDFLCSQDGQEELSRASSGVAAQHITMDALKKIHLVRIKHD
;
A
#
# COMPACT_ATOMS: atom_id res chain seq x y z
N MET A 1 -20.78 -6.35 -37.80
CA MET A 1 -21.67 -5.78 -36.76
C MET A 1 -21.99 -6.95 -35.83
N ASN A 2 -21.56 -7.03 -34.57
CA ASN A 2 -21.25 -6.03 -33.56
C ASN A 2 -19.92 -6.34 -32.86
N SER A 3 -18.97 -5.41 -32.94
CA SER A 3 -17.85 -5.37 -32.02
C SER A 3 -18.33 -4.73 -30.72
N ASN A 4 -18.50 -5.51 -29.66
CA ASN A 4 -18.65 -4.95 -28.31
C ASN A 4 -17.29 -4.45 -27.82
N TYR A 5 -16.81 -3.37 -28.43
CA TYR A 5 -15.79 -2.51 -27.84
C TYR A 5 -16.44 -1.82 -26.64
N MET A 6 -16.20 -2.34 -25.43
CA MET A 6 -16.56 -1.60 -24.23
C MET A 6 -15.74 -0.30 -24.17
N PRO A 7 -16.39 0.87 -23.95
CA PRO A 7 -15.68 2.14 -23.86
C PRO A 7 -14.62 2.11 -22.74
N PHE A 8 -13.46 2.71 -23.01
CA PHE A 8 -12.28 2.75 -22.15
C PHE A 8 -12.46 3.46 -20.77
N THR A 9 -13.68 3.87 -20.41
CA THR A 9 -13.99 4.70 -19.23
C THR A 9 -14.70 3.97 -18.08
N GLN A 10 -15.05 2.68 -18.21
CA GLN A 10 -15.63 1.91 -17.11
C GLN A 10 -14.56 1.27 -16.20
N ARG A 11 -14.74 1.37 -14.88
CA ARG A 11 -13.98 0.62 -13.87
C ARG A 11 -14.23 -0.87 -14.10
N ASP A 12 -13.17 -1.67 -14.11
CA ASP A 12 -13.30 -3.13 -14.16
C ASP A 12 -13.99 -3.61 -12.87
N SER A 13 -15.15 -4.26 -13.00
CA SER A 13 -15.93 -4.78 -11.87
C SER A 13 -15.18 -5.86 -11.08
N LEU A 14 -14.16 -6.46 -11.68
CA LEU A 14 -13.29 -7.47 -11.08
C LEU A 14 -11.98 -6.86 -10.55
N GLY A 15 -11.81 -5.54 -10.65
CA GLY A 15 -10.67 -4.79 -10.12
C GLY A 15 -9.31 -5.29 -10.63
N ARG A 16 -9.27 -5.76 -11.89
CA ARG A 16 -8.07 -6.30 -12.54
C ARG A 16 -7.23 -5.18 -13.16
N TYR A 17 -5.92 -5.42 -13.19
CA TYR A 17 -4.95 -4.52 -13.81
C TYR A 17 -3.91 -5.31 -14.58
N TYR A 18 -3.77 -5.02 -15.87
CA TYR A 18 -2.80 -5.71 -16.72
C TYR A 18 -1.37 -5.25 -16.43
N THR A 19 -0.48 -6.22 -16.24
CA THR A 19 0.95 -5.98 -16.00
C THR A 19 1.65 -5.66 -17.31
N LYS A 20 2.38 -4.53 -17.33
CA LYS A 20 3.26 -4.20 -18.45
C LYS A 20 4.41 -5.21 -18.51
N GLU A 21 4.83 -5.57 -19.71
CA GLU A 21 5.94 -6.52 -19.93
C GLU A 21 7.22 -6.12 -19.18
N SER A 22 7.54 -4.83 -19.13
CA SER A 22 8.71 -4.34 -18.37
C SER A 22 8.63 -4.62 -16.87
N ILE A 23 7.43 -4.56 -16.27
CA ILE A 23 7.21 -4.87 -14.86
C ILE A 23 7.25 -6.39 -14.63
N SER A 24 6.72 -7.18 -15.56
CA SER A 24 6.81 -8.64 -15.50
C SER A 24 8.27 -9.12 -15.61
N ALA A 25 9.03 -8.57 -16.57
CA ALA A 25 10.46 -8.85 -16.73
C ALA A 25 11.26 -8.41 -15.50
N LEU A 26 10.97 -7.22 -14.95
CA LEU A 26 11.55 -6.77 -13.69
C LEU A 26 11.29 -7.78 -12.57
N LEU A 27 10.02 -8.13 -12.30
CA LEU A 27 9.67 -9.07 -11.23
C LEU A 27 10.45 -10.37 -11.37
N VAL A 28 10.40 -10.99 -12.55
CA VAL A 28 11.07 -12.25 -12.83
C VAL A 28 12.58 -12.12 -12.70
N SER A 29 13.21 -11.03 -13.19
CA SER A 29 14.65 -10.81 -13.06
C SER A 29 15.14 -10.75 -11.60
N GLN A 30 14.27 -10.34 -10.68
CA GLN A 30 14.64 -10.14 -9.28
C GLN A 30 14.54 -11.42 -8.43
N MET A 31 13.92 -12.47 -8.96
CA MET A 31 13.86 -13.81 -8.37
C MET A 31 15.23 -14.49 -8.42
N LYS A 32 15.54 -15.33 -7.43
CA LYS A 32 16.84 -16.00 -7.29
C LYS A 32 16.85 -17.45 -7.79
N ALA A 33 15.71 -18.05 -8.08
CA ALA A 33 15.65 -19.42 -8.58
C ALA A 33 16.45 -19.58 -9.89
N GLU A 34 17.42 -20.50 -9.89
CA GLU A 34 18.25 -20.82 -11.05
C GLU A 34 17.71 -22.04 -11.80
N LYS A 35 17.47 -23.15 -11.07
CA LYS A 35 16.91 -24.38 -11.61
C LYS A 35 15.42 -24.45 -11.28
N VAL A 36 14.59 -24.27 -12.30
CA VAL A 36 13.14 -24.24 -12.21
C VAL A 36 12.60 -25.27 -13.19
N ASN A 37 11.79 -26.21 -12.70
CA ASN A 37 11.11 -27.21 -13.49
C ASN A 37 9.64 -26.85 -13.68
N ASN A 38 8.97 -26.34 -12.63
CA ASN A 38 7.54 -26.06 -12.65
C ASN A 38 7.24 -24.61 -12.23
N ILE A 39 6.50 -23.89 -13.06
CA ILE A 39 6.04 -22.50 -12.84
C ILE A 39 4.52 -22.48 -12.76
N ILE A 40 3.98 -21.69 -11.83
CA ILE A 40 2.54 -21.42 -11.72
C ILE A 40 2.24 -19.91 -11.77
N ASP A 41 1.23 -19.51 -12.55
CA ASP A 41 0.60 -18.19 -12.52
C ASP A 41 -0.87 -18.33 -12.14
N LEU A 42 -1.28 -17.78 -10.99
CA LEU A 42 -2.65 -17.95 -10.47
C LEU A 42 -3.66 -16.91 -10.95
N ALA A 43 -3.21 -15.84 -11.61
CA ALA A 43 -4.08 -14.76 -12.09
C ALA A 43 -3.50 -14.21 -13.40
N SER A 44 -3.39 -15.10 -14.38
CA SER A 44 -2.53 -14.90 -15.55
C SER A 44 -3.03 -13.84 -16.53
N GLY A 45 -4.33 -13.60 -16.62
CA GLY A 45 -4.92 -12.65 -17.55
C GLY A 45 -4.48 -12.90 -19.00
N GLU A 46 -3.74 -11.95 -19.57
CA GLU A 46 -3.17 -12.05 -20.92
C GLU A 46 -1.84 -12.83 -20.99
N GLY A 47 -1.30 -13.23 -19.84
CA GLY A 47 -0.11 -14.08 -19.70
C GLY A 47 1.21 -13.33 -19.50
N SER A 48 1.21 -12.02 -19.30
CA SER A 48 2.45 -11.21 -19.25
C SER A 48 3.50 -11.71 -18.24
N LEU A 49 3.08 -12.17 -17.05
CA LEU A 49 3.97 -12.73 -16.03
C LEU A 49 4.42 -14.15 -16.43
N THR A 50 3.48 -15.00 -16.88
CA THR A 50 3.77 -16.32 -17.45
C THR A 50 4.86 -16.27 -18.53
N TYR A 51 4.73 -15.37 -19.51
CA TYR A 51 5.69 -15.26 -20.61
C TYR A 51 7.04 -14.71 -20.16
N ALA A 52 7.07 -13.75 -19.22
CA ALA A 52 8.33 -13.28 -18.65
C ALA A 52 9.05 -14.41 -17.89
N ALA A 53 8.31 -15.26 -17.18
CA ALA A 53 8.86 -16.41 -16.48
C ALA A 53 9.41 -17.46 -17.47
N LEU A 54 8.67 -17.78 -18.54
CA LEU A 54 9.10 -18.69 -19.60
C LEU A 54 10.31 -18.16 -20.39
N ASP A 55 10.45 -16.85 -20.55
CA ASP A 55 11.63 -16.25 -21.20
C ASP A 55 12.92 -16.48 -20.37
N ARG A 56 12.80 -16.40 -19.03
CA ARG A 56 13.91 -16.68 -18.10
C ARG A 56 14.19 -18.17 -17.95
N TRP A 57 13.16 -18.99 -17.74
CA TRP A 57 13.27 -20.42 -17.46
C TRP A 57 12.68 -21.24 -18.62
N LYS A 58 13.37 -21.23 -19.76
CA LYS A 58 12.90 -21.79 -21.03
C LYS A 58 12.56 -23.28 -21.02
N ASN A 59 13.16 -24.03 -20.09
CA ASN A 59 12.97 -25.49 -19.98
C ASN A 59 11.96 -25.88 -18.89
N ALA A 60 11.33 -24.91 -18.22
CA ALA A 60 10.32 -25.19 -17.20
C ALA A 60 8.95 -25.42 -17.83
N GLU A 61 8.16 -26.32 -17.26
CA GLU A 61 6.73 -26.44 -17.52
C GLU A 61 5.98 -25.32 -16.78
N ALA A 62 5.16 -24.57 -17.52
CA ALA A 62 4.38 -23.48 -16.98
C ALA A 62 2.88 -23.79 -16.99
N TYR A 63 2.22 -23.46 -15.89
CA TYR A 63 0.79 -23.59 -15.72
C TYR A 63 0.22 -22.21 -15.42
N SER A 64 -0.71 -21.76 -16.25
CA SER A 64 -1.36 -20.45 -16.09
C SER A 64 -2.84 -20.66 -15.82
N LEU A 65 -3.34 -20.03 -14.77
CA LEU A 65 -4.74 -20.08 -14.37
C LEU A 65 -5.36 -18.71 -14.57
N ASP A 66 -6.56 -18.68 -15.10
CA ASP A 66 -7.43 -17.51 -15.05
C ASP A 66 -8.89 -17.98 -15.10
N ILE A 67 -9.82 -17.19 -14.54
CA ILE A 67 -11.25 -17.50 -14.63
C ILE A 67 -11.80 -17.30 -16.04
N GLU A 68 -11.06 -16.61 -16.91
CA GLU A 68 -11.44 -16.39 -18.30
C GLU A 68 -10.33 -16.79 -19.27
N SER A 69 -10.72 -17.31 -20.43
CA SER A 69 -9.80 -17.66 -21.52
C SER A 69 -9.29 -16.41 -22.26
N ARG A 70 -8.38 -15.65 -21.63
CA ARG A 70 -7.83 -14.37 -22.17
C ARG A 70 -6.34 -14.41 -22.50
N MET A 71 -5.69 -15.56 -22.39
CA MET A 71 -4.29 -15.70 -22.76
C MET A 71 -4.05 -15.24 -24.20
N SER A 72 -3.03 -14.40 -24.39
CA SER A 72 -2.61 -14.03 -25.74
C SER A 72 -2.18 -15.27 -26.52
N LYS A 73 -2.40 -15.28 -27.85
CA LYS A 73 -2.16 -16.44 -28.74
C LYS A 73 -0.68 -16.75 -28.99
N LYS A 74 0.21 -16.54 -28.01
CA LYS A 74 1.61 -16.95 -28.13
C LYS A 74 1.67 -18.45 -27.85
N VAL A 75 1.97 -19.23 -28.89
CA VAL A 75 2.14 -20.67 -28.75
C VAL A 75 3.46 -20.92 -28.03
N CYS A 76 3.39 -21.58 -26.87
CA CYS A 76 4.54 -22.06 -26.11
C CYS A 76 4.26 -23.53 -25.78
N ASP A 77 5.15 -24.43 -26.23
CA ASP A 77 4.92 -25.88 -26.12
C ASP A 77 4.89 -26.37 -24.67
N ASN A 78 5.60 -25.69 -23.78
CA ASN A 78 5.70 -25.95 -22.34
C ASN A 78 4.73 -25.11 -21.50
N LEU A 79 3.62 -24.66 -22.08
CA LEU A 79 2.61 -23.85 -21.40
C LEU A 79 1.24 -24.53 -21.43
N THR A 80 0.72 -24.87 -20.26
CA THR A 80 -0.66 -25.30 -20.06
C THR A 80 -1.49 -24.14 -19.49
N HIS A 81 -2.49 -23.67 -20.24
CA HIS A 81 -3.48 -22.72 -19.72
C HIS A 81 -4.73 -23.43 -19.22
N ILE A 82 -5.14 -23.10 -18.00
CA ILE A 82 -6.28 -23.71 -17.30
C ILE A 82 -7.30 -22.62 -16.99
N VAL A 83 -8.47 -22.70 -17.60
CA VAL A 83 -9.58 -21.79 -17.30
C VAL A 83 -10.30 -22.28 -16.05
N THR A 84 -10.03 -21.65 -14.92
CA THR A 84 -10.57 -22.05 -13.62
C THR A 84 -10.46 -20.93 -12.58
N ASP A 85 -11.22 -21.08 -11.49
CA ASP A 85 -11.04 -20.24 -10.32
C ASP A 85 -9.90 -20.75 -9.45
N ALA A 86 -8.78 -19.99 -9.45
CA ALA A 86 -7.60 -20.28 -8.66
C ALA A 86 -7.85 -20.27 -7.13
N LEU A 87 -8.98 -19.73 -6.67
CA LEU A 87 -9.35 -19.68 -5.24
C LEU A 87 -10.23 -20.85 -4.78
N VAL A 88 -10.38 -21.91 -5.60
CA VAL A 88 -10.99 -23.17 -5.17
C VAL A 88 -10.03 -23.93 -4.26
N HIS A 89 -10.51 -24.36 -3.08
CA HIS A 89 -9.67 -24.96 -2.04
C HIS A 89 -8.96 -26.24 -2.50
N SER A 90 -9.64 -27.11 -3.26
CA SER A 90 -9.12 -28.41 -3.70
C SER A 90 -8.15 -28.34 -4.90
N PHE A 91 -8.03 -27.18 -5.55
CA PHE A 91 -7.29 -27.06 -6.81
C PHE A 91 -5.78 -27.35 -6.70
N PRO A 92 -5.06 -26.87 -5.66
CA PRO A 92 -3.63 -27.20 -5.49
C PRO A 92 -3.37 -28.70 -5.41
N GLU A 93 -4.18 -29.45 -4.64
CA GLU A 93 -4.02 -30.90 -4.52
C GLU A 93 -4.31 -31.62 -5.83
N MET A 94 -5.34 -31.18 -6.55
CA MET A 94 -5.68 -31.77 -7.85
C MET A 94 -4.55 -31.59 -8.86
N LEU A 95 -3.99 -30.38 -8.98
CA LEU A 95 -2.90 -30.13 -9.91
C LEU A 95 -1.59 -30.80 -9.46
N ALA A 96 -1.27 -30.75 -8.16
CA ALA A 96 -0.06 -31.36 -7.62
C ALA A 96 -0.04 -32.90 -7.73
N ARG A 97 -1.21 -33.57 -7.70
CA ARG A 97 -1.30 -35.01 -7.96
C ARG A 97 -0.83 -35.39 -9.36
N HIS A 98 -0.96 -34.50 -10.33
CA HIS A 98 -0.55 -34.74 -11.71
C HIS A 98 0.83 -34.17 -12.05
N GLN A 99 1.21 -33.04 -11.44
CA GLN A 99 2.38 -32.24 -11.86
C GLN A 99 3.42 -31.99 -10.75
N GLY A 100 3.11 -32.38 -9.50
CA GLY A 100 3.92 -32.04 -8.33
C GLY A 100 3.72 -30.59 -7.86
N ASN A 101 4.49 -30.20 -6.84
CA ASN A 101 4.50 -28.83 -6.32
C ASN A 101 5.45 -27.93 -7.14
N PHE A 102 5.22 -26.62 -7.07
CA PHE A 102 5.85 -25.64 -7.95
C PHE A 102 7.16 -25.06 -7.37
N ASP A 103 8.13 -24.83 -8.25
CA ASP A 103 9.41 -24.18 -7.91
C ASP A 103 9.23 -22.67 -7.81
N VAL A 104 8.49 -22.11 -8.77
CA VAL A 104 8.24 -20.68 -8.93
C VAL A 104 6.75 -20.42 -9.04
N ALA A 105 6.29 -19.40 -8.33
CA ALA A 105 4.96 -18.84 -8.49
C ALA A 105 5.04 -17.36 -8.84
N VAL A 106 4.30 -16.93 -9.86
CA VAL A 106 4.12 -15.52 -10.19
C VAL A 106 2.64 -15.17 -10.08
N CYS A 107 2.31 -13.95 -9.68
CA CYS A 107 0.90 -13.55 -9.58
C CYS A 107 0.74 -12.03 -9.55
N ASN A 108 -0.25 -11.52 -10.29
CA ASN A 108 -0.81 -10.19 -10.08
C ASN A 108 -2.32 -10.34 -9.78
N PRO A 109 -2.70 -10.55 -8.51
CA PRO A 109 -4.08 -10.79 -8.14
C PRO A 109 -4.96 -9.56 -8.40
N PRO A 110 -6.29 -9.73 -8.59
CA PRO A 110 -7.22 -8.62 -8.59
C PRO A 110 -7.23 -7.90 -7.23
N PHE A 111 -7.35 -6.57 -7.23
CA PHE A 111 -7.38 -5.79 -5.99
C PHE A 111 -8.81 -5.48 -5.59
N THR A 112 -9.50 -6.49 -5.08
CA THR A 112 -10.94 -6.44 -4.77
C THR A 112 -11.27 -7.08 -3.43
N LEU A 113 -12.48 -6.79 -2.96
CA LEU A 113 -13.11 -7.56 -1.90
C LEU A 113 -14.06 -8.58 -2.56
N PRO A 114 -13.71 -9.88 -2.57
CA PRO A 114 -14.55 -10.89 -3.18
C PRO A 114 -15.79 -11.18 -2.32
N GLU A 115 -16.83 -11.75 -2.93
CA GLU A 115 -17.93 -12.35 -2.18
C GLU A 115 -17.40 -13.53 -1.36
N TRP A 116 -17.78 -13.61 -0.09
CA TRP A 116 -17.22 -14.55 0.86
C TRP A 116 -17.60 -16.00 0.55
N ARG A 117 -16.63 -16.92 0.66
CA ARG A 117 -16.83 -18.37 0.53
C ARG A 117 -16.10 -19.12 1.62
N ASP A 118 -16.64 -20.26 2.04
CA ASP A 118 -16.04 -21.11 3.08
C ASP A 118 -14.64 -21.62 2.69
N ASP A 119 -14.39 -21.80 1.39
CA ASP A 119 -13.07 -22.15 0.87
C ASP A 119 -11.98 -21.17 1.28
N TYR A 120 -12.30 -19.88 1.39
CA TYR A 120 -11.31 -18.87 1.77
C TYR A 120 -10.80 -19.08 3.20
N PHE A 121 -11.68 -19.48 4.11
CA PHE A 121 -11.26 -19.84 5.46
C PHE A 121 -10.31 -21.04 5.44
N LYS A 122 -10.67 -22.10 4.71
CA LYS A 122 -9.86 -23.31 4.59
C LYS A 122 -8.47 -23.02 4.01
N ILE A 123 -8.43 -22.26 2.90
CA ILE A 123 -7.20 -21.83 2.23
C ILE A 123 -6.25 -21.11 3.21
N ILE A 124 -6.77 -20.18 4.00
CA ILE A 124 -5.97 -19.36 4.93
C ILE A 124 -5.56 -20.17 6.17
N SER A 125 -6.45 -21.02 6.69
CA SER A 125 -6.20 -21.82 7.89
C SER A 125 -5.18 -22.94 7.64
N GLU A 126 -5.20 -23.56 6.45
CA GLU A 126 -4.26 -24.64 6.10
C GLU A 126 -2.79 -24.19 6.09
N ILE A 127 -2.54 -22.91 5.79
CA ILE A 127 -1.20 -22.31 5.87
C ILE A 127 -0.89 -21.73 7.26
N GLY A 128 -1.85 -21.74 8.18
CA GLY A 128 -1.74 -21.25 9.56
C GLY A 128 -1.78 -19.73 9.72
N ALA A 129 -2.22 -18.99 8.69
CA ALA A 129 -2.25 -17.53 8.72
C ALA A 129 -3.39 -16.98 9.60
N ASP A 130 -4.45 -17.76 9.81
CA ASP A 130 -5.57 -17.50 10.74
C ASP A 130 -5.14 -17.27 12.19
N LYS A 131 -3.96 -17.75 12.60
CA LYS A 131 -3.33 -17.45 13.90
C LYS A 131 -2.84 -16.01 14.02
N TYR A 132 -2.68 -15.31 12.90
CA TYR A 132 -2.09 -13.98 12.80
C TYR A 132 -3.07 -12.92 12.29
N ILE A 133 -4.09 -13.32 11.53
CA ILE A 133 -5.09 -12.41 10.95
C ILE A 133 -6.51 -12.87 11.29
N SER A 134 -7.43 -11.91 11.42
CA SER A 134 -8.85 -12.23 11.50
C SER A 134 -9.38 -12.60 10.12
N VAL A 135 -9.93 -13.80 10.02
CA VAL A 135 -10.51 -14.34 8.77
C VAL A 135 -12.01 -14.08 8.79
N SER A 136 -12.49 -13.23 7.88
CA SER A 136 -13.89 -12.80 7.80
C SER A 136 -14.26 -12.40 6.38
N LYS A 137 -15.54 -12.09 6.14
CA LYS A 137 -16.05 -11.58 4.85
C LYS A 137 -15.38 -10.30 4.33
N TYR A 138 -14.52 -9.64 5.11
CA TYR A 138 -13.77 -8.45 4.72
C TYR A 138 -12.32 -8.74 4.32
N VAL A 139 -11.92 -10.02 4.23
CA VAL A 139 -10.60 -10.41 3.74
C VAL A 139 -10.51 -10.10 2.25
N PRO A 140 -9.52 -9.29 1.83
CA PRO A 140 -9.37 -8.89 0.45
C PRO A 140 -8.74 -10.02 -0.38
N ALA A 141 -9.00 -10.07 -1.69
CA ALA A 141 -8.61 -11.15 -2.58
C ALA A 141 -7.10 -11.44 -2.52
N GLU A 142 -6.29 -10.39 -2.38
CA GLU A 142 -4.84 -10.43 -2.28
C GLU A 142 -4.34 -11.39 -1.19
N ILE A 143 -5.01 -11.44 -0.03
CA ILE A 143 -4.62 -12.35 1.06
C ILE A 143 -4.91 -13.81 0.68
N ILE A 144 -6.04 -14.05 0.01
CA ILE A 144 -6.44 -15.40 -0.40
C ILE A 144 -5.50 -15.89 -1.51
N PHE A 145 -5.13 -15.02 -2.45
CA PHE A 145 -4.14 -15.32 -3.49
C PHE A 145 -2.75 -15.58 -2.92
N ILE A 146 -2.25 -14.76 -1.98
CA ILE A 146 -0.99 -15.04 -1.28
C ILE A 146 -1.05 -16.42 -0.64
N SER A 147 -2.18 -16.76 -0.02
CA SER A 147 -2.36 -18.04 0.65
C SER A 147 -2.35 -19.21 -0.34
N GLN A 148 -3.02 -19.07 -1.49
CA GLN A 148 -2.96 -20.07 -2.56
C GLN A 148 -1.56 -20.22 -3.14
N VAL A 149 -0.86 -19.12 -3.44
CA VAL A 149 0.53 -19.17 -3.90
C VAL A 149 1.40 -19.99 -2.94
N ILE A 150 1.26 -19.76 -1.63
CA ILE A 150 1.96 -20.56 -0.62
C ILE A 150 1.56 -22.03 -0.70
N ARG A 151 0.29 -22.38 -0.92
CA ARG A 151 -0.16 -23.79 -1.05
C ARG A 151 0.43 -24.48 -2.29
N PHE A 152 0.50 -23.81 -3.44
CA PHE A 152 1.09 -24.36 -4.68
C PHE A 152 2.61 -24.57 -4.61
N LEU A 153 3.33 -23.69 -3.90
CA LEU A 153 4.78 -23.79 -3.84
C LEU A 153 5.26 -25.03 -3.08
N LYS A 154 6.34 -25.63 -3.55
CA LYS A 154 7.10 -26.61 -2.75
C LYS A 154 7.83 -25.90 -1.59
N LYS A 155 8.26 -26.65 -0.57
CA LYS A 155 9.13 -26.07 0.48
C LYS A 155 10.41 -25.54 -0.18
N GLY A 156 10.75 -24.28 0.08
CA GLY A 156 11.86 -23.57 -0.55
C GLY A 156 11.54 -22.91 -1.89
N GLY A 157 10.38 -23.20 -2.49
CA GLY A 157 9.93 -22.54 -3.72
C GLY A 157 9.79 -21.03 -3.53
N GLU A 158 9.96 -20.28 -4.63
CA GLU A 158 10.02 -18.82 -4.64
C GLU A 158 8.76 -18.23 -5.28
N ALA A 159 8.22 -17.17 -4.69
CA ALA A 159 7.10 -16.43 -5.25
C ALA A 159 7.50 -14.99 -5.57
N GLY A 160 7.00 -14.47 -6.69
CA GLY A 160 6.96 -13.05 -7.01
C GLY A 160 5.51 -12.58 -7.20
N ILE A 161 5.02 -11.71 -6.32
CA ILE A 161 3.62 -11.25 -6.34
C ILE A 161 3.55 -9.73 -6.38
N ILE A 162 2.69 -9.18 -7.25
CA ILE A 162 2.39 -7.74 -7.27
C ILE A 162 1.21 -7.46 -6.34
N LEU A 163 1.37 -6.54 -5.39
CA LEU A 163 0.37 -6.29 -4.34
C LEU A 163 0.19 -4.78 -4.11
N PRO A 164 -0.99 -4.33 -3.66
CA PRO A 164 -1.23 -2.92 -3.38
C PRO A 164 -0.47 -2.45 -2.13
N ASP A 165 -0.12 -1.16 -2.11
CA ASP A 165 0.62 -0.47 -1.03
C ASP A 165 0.09 -0.81 0.37
N GLY A 166 -1.22 -0.93 0.52
CA GLY A 166 -1.85 -1.25 1.79
C GLY A 166 -1.24 -2.47 2.49
N ILE A 167 -0.95 -3.56 1.75
CA ILE A 167 -0.36 -4.79 2.31
C ILE A 167 0.98 -4.49 3.02
N PHE A 168 1.74 -3.52 2.50
CA PHE A 168 3.05 -3.14 3.00
C PHE A 168 3.01 -2.02 4.04
N THR A 169 1.99 -1.16 4.03
CA THR A 169 1.97 0.09 4.81
C THR A 169 0.87 0.18 5.87
N ALA A 170 -0.27 -0.46 5.65
CA ALA A 170 -1.46 -0.26 6.48
C ALA A 170 -1.39 -1.08 7.78
N ARG A 171 -1.84 -0.49 8.89
CA ARG A 171 -1.89 -1.14 10.21
C ARG A 171 -2.73 -2.41 10.23
N LYS A 172 -3.84 -2.44 9.47
CA LYS A 172 -4.73 -3.61 9.42
C LYS A 172 -4.06 -4.89 8.91
N PHE A 173 -2.92 -4.78 8.22
CA PHE A 173 -2.16 -5.92 7.69
C PHE A 173 -0.86 -6.21 8.45
N ILE A 174 -0.66 -5.63 9.64
CA ILE A 174 0.49 -5.97 10.52
C ILE A 174 0.52 -7.48 10.81
N GLY A 175 -0.64 -8.09 11.06
CA GLY A 175 -0.75 -9.53 11.29
C GLY A 175 -0.25 -10.37 10.10
N LEU A 176 -0.65 -10.00 8.89
CA LEU A 176 -0.20 -10.66 7.66
C LEU A 176 1.32 -10.51 7.47
N ARG A 177 1.86 -9.30 7.64
CA ARG A 177 3.30 -9.07 7.54
C ARG A 177 4.06 -9.90 8.57
N ARG A 178 3.57 -9.96 9.81
CA ARG A 178 4.14 -10.80 10.88
C ARG A 178 4.13 -12.27 10.50
N TYR A 179 3.03 -12.78 9.96
CA TYR A 179 2.94 -14.15 9.44
C TYR A 179 4.01 -14.43 8.38
N LEU A 180 4.05 -13.61 7.32
CA LEU A 180 5.00 -13.80 6.21
C LEU A 180 6.46 -13.74 6.69
N LEU A 181 6.78 -12.88 7.65
CA LEU A 181 8.12 -12.73 8.22
C LEU A 181 8.49 -13.82 9.24
N ASN A 182 7.51 -14.50 9.82
CA ASN A 182 7.73 -15.59 10.78
C ASN A 182 7.83 -16.94 10.08
N GLU A 183 6.93 -17.20 9.15
CA GLU A 183 6.75 -18.53 8.56
C GLU A 183 7.48 -18.68 7.21
N HIS A 184 7.87 -17.56 6.59
CA HIS A 184 8.51 -17.52 5.27
C HIS A 184 9.71 -16.57 5.26
N SER A 185 10.43 -16.58 4.13
CA SER A 185 11.64 -15.78 3.98
C SER A 185 11.44 -14.72 2.90
N ILE A 186 11.09 -13.50 3.31
CA ILE A 186 10.94 -12.36 2.40
C ILE A 186 12.35 -11.88 2.02
N THR A 187 12.66 -11.90 0.73
CA THR A 187 13.98 -11.51 0.21
C THR A 187 13.99 -10.06 -0.24
N LYS A 188 12.97 -9.64 -1.00
CA LYS A 188 12.87 -8.30 -1.60
C LYS A 188 11.45 -7.77 -1.55
N VAL A 189 11.33 -6.46 -1.36
CA VAL A 189 10.12 -5.69 -1.67
C VAL A 189 10.50 -4.51 -2.55
N ILE A 190 9.83 -4.37 -3.69
CA ILE A 190 10.15 -3.35 -4.70
C ILE A 190 8.95 -2.43 -4.86
N GLU A 191 9.09 -1.18 -4.45
CA GLU A 191 8.11 -0.12 -4.60
C GLU A 191 8.02 0.34 -6.06
N LEU A 192 6.82 0.18 -6.65
CA LEU A 192 6.58 0.59 -8.04
C LEU A 192 6.11 2.04 -8.12
N PRO A 193 6.36 2.74 -9.25
CA PRO A 193 5.89 4.09 -9.44
C PRO A 193 4.36 4.15 -9.43
N ARG A 194 3.80 5.29 -9.00
CA ARG A 194 2.35 5.50 -9.09
C ARG A 194 1.89 5.47 -10.54
N ASN A 195 0.64 5.06 -10.75
CA ASN A 195 -0.01 5.00 -12.07
C ASN A 195 0.70 4.07 -13.07
N ILE A 196 1.50 3.11 -12.59
CA ILE A 196 2.17 2.15 -13.47
C ILE A 196 1.16 1.22 -14.17
N PHE A 197 0.08 0.89 -13.48
CA PHE A 197 -1.06 0.15 -13.99
C PHE A 197 -2.13 1.11 -14.53
N LYS A 198 -2.55 0.90 -15.78
CA LYS A 198 -3.65 1.67 -16.38
C LYS A 198 -4.92 1.45 -15.55
N ARG A 199 -5.75 2.48 -15.38
CA ARG A 199 -7.04 2.46 -14.67
C ARG A 199 -6.98 2.34 -13.13
N THR A 200 -5.81 2.53 -12.50
CA THR A 200 -5.72 2.66 -11.03
C THR A 200 -4.67 3.67 -10.58
N GLU A 201 -5.04 4.42 -9.54
CA GLU A 201 -4.11 5.27 -8.77
C GLU A 201 -3.37 4.46 -7.70
N ALA A 202 -3.54 3.13 -7.66
CA ALA A 202 -2.89 2.23 -6.73
C ALA A 202 -1.37 2.28 -6.87
N LYS A 203 -0.73 2.81 -5.84
CA LYS A 203 0.64 2.48 -5.53
C LYS A 203 0.72 0.97 -5.22
N THR A 204 1.67 0.30 -5.83
CA THR A 204 1.85 -1.16 -5.79
C THR A 204 3.30 -1.50 -5.52
N HIS A 205 3.55 -2.73 -5.08
CA HIS A 205 4.88 -3.25 -4.85
C HIS A 205 4.98 -4.68 -5.37
N ILE A 206 6.19 -5.09 -5.72
CA ILE A 206 6.54 -6.50 -5.94
C ILE A 206 7.03 -7.06 -4.60
N LEU A 207 6.44 -8.17 -4.16
CA LEU A 207 6.90 -8.98 -3.03
C LEU A 207 7.58 -10.23 -3.55
N ILE A 208 8.82 -10.48 -3.10
CA ILE A 208 9.55 -11.72 -3.39
C ILE A 208 9.83 -12.46 -2.09
N PHE A 209 9.45 -13.73 -2.01
CA PHE A 209 9.66 -14.56 -0.83
C PHE A 209 9.81 -16.05 -1.15
N ASN A 210 10.42 -16.80 -0.24
CA ASN A 210 10.48 -18.26 -0.30
C ASN A 210 9.61 -18.93 0.76
N LYS A 211 8.91 -20.01 0.39
CA LYS A 211 8.07 -20.79 1.30
C LYS A 211 8.92 -21.56 2.33
N LYS A 212 8.71 -21.28 3.62
CA LYS A 212 9.24 -22.06 4.76
C LYS A 212 10.77 -22.30 4.71
N ILE A 213 11.54 -21.31 4.26
CA ILE A 213 12.99 -21.22 4.50
C ILE A 213 13.21 -20.47 5.81
N MET A 214 14.36 -20.70 6.47
CA MET A 214 14.80 -19.85 7.59
C MET A 214 14.60 -18.37 7.24
N PRO A 215 13.86 -17.60 8.08
CA PRO A 215 13.61 -16.20 7.81
C PRO A 215 14.91 -15.44 7.59
N HIS A 216 15.01 -14.69 6.49
CA HIS A 216 16.13 -13.81 6.23
C HIS A 216 16.20 -12.72 7.31
N HIS A 217 17.39 -12.53 7.88
CA HIS A 217 17.60 -11.52 8.93
C HIS A 217 17.54 -10.08 8.40
N LYS A 218 17.77 -9.88 7.09
CA LYS A 218 17.71 -8.59 6.42
C LYS A 218 16.88 -8.69 5.16
N ILE A 219 15.91 -7.78 5.03
CA ILE A 219 15.02 -7.66 3.87
C ILE A 219 15.52 -6.50 3.03
N GLN A 220 15.58 -6.69 1.72
CA GLN A 220 15.98 -5.65 0.78
C GLN A 220 14.75 -4.89 0.30
N LEU A 221 14.70 -3.59 0.59
CA LEU A 221 13.72 -2.70 -0.04
C LEU A 221 14.37 -2.00 -1.22
N HIS A 222 13.64 -1.90 -2.31
CA HIS A 222 14.02 -1.12 -3.50
C HIS A 222 12.84 -0.26 -3.95
N CYS A 223 13.11 0.74 -4.78
CA CYS A 223 12.10 1.37 -5.63
C CYS A 223 12.55 1.40 -7.08
N ILE A 224 11.61 1.66 -7.98
CA ILE A 224 11.92 2.03 -9.36
C ILE A 224 12.06 3.55 -9.45
N THR A 225 13.22 3.99 -9.91
CA THR A 225 13.57 5.39 -10.10
C THR A 225 12.78 6.00 -11.26
N LYS A 226 12.87 7.33 -11.41
CA LYS A 226 12.23 8.04 -12.53
C LYS A 226 12.73 7.55 -13.90
N ASP A 227 13.98 7.11 -13.95
CA ASP A 227 14.64 6.62 -15.16
C ASP A 227 14.32 5.15 -15.46
N GLY A 228 13.49 4.51 -14.63
CA GLY A 228 13.08 3.11 -14.79
C GLY A 228 14.04 2.09 -14.16
N GLU A 229 15.13 2.56 -13.56
CA GLU A 229 16.15 1.71 -12.94
C GLU A 229 15.80 1.31 -11.50
N LEU A 230 16.30 0.16 -11.07
CA LEU A 230 16.17 -0.32 -9.69
C LEU A 230 17.12 0.46 -8.76
N SER A 231 16.59 1.00 -7.67
CA SER A 231 17.39 1.74 -6.68
C SER A 231 18.42 0.84 -5.97
N PRO A 232 19.46 1.42 -5.35
CA PRO A 232 20.21 0.72 -4.30
C PRO A 232 19.29 0.19 -3.19
N PRO A 233 19.64 -0.92 -2.52
CA PRO A 233 18.79 -1.50 -1.48
C PRO A 233 18.84 -0.71 -0.18
N VAL A 234 17.68 -0.51 0.45
CA VAL A 234 17.58 -0.21 1.88
C VAL A 234 17.39 -1.53 2.62
N LEU A 235 18.34 -1.88 3.48
CA LEU A 235 18.27 -3.10 4.29
C LEU A 235 17.52 -2.83 5.59
N ILE A 236 16.43 -3.57 5.82
CA ILE A 236 15.66 -3.48 7.07
C ILE A 236 15.65 -4.80 7.82
N ARG A 237 15.47 -4.72 9.14
CA ARG A 237 15.25 -5.89 10.00
C ARG A 237 13.77 -6.26 10.03
N LYS A 238 13.50 -7.45 10.55
CA LYS A 238 12.16 -8.00 10.70
C LYS A 238 11.23 -7.09 11.49
N GLU A 239 11.71 -6.45 12.56
CA GLU A 239 10.89 -5.60 13.44
C GLU A 239 10.37 -4.37 12.68
N ASP A 240 11.23 -3.74 11.88
CA ASP A 240 10.87 -2.62 11.01
C ASP A 240 9.93 -3.06 9.88
N ALA A 241 10.15 -4.27 9.33
CA ALA A 241 9.34 -4.83 8.24
C ALA A 241 7.91 -5.18 8.66
N VAL A 242 7.71 -5.61 9.91
CA VAL A 242 6.37 -5.84 10.46
C VAL A 242 5.56 -4.54 10.44
N GLU A 243 6.18 -3.41 10.75
CA GLU A 243 5.52 -2.10 10.73
C GLU A 243 5.24 -1.64 9.30
N ARG A 244 6.28 -1.57 8.45
CA ARG A 244 6.18 -1.12 7.06
C ARG A 244 7.24 -1.77 6.17
N MET A 245 6.93 -1.99 4.90
CA MET A 245 7.87 -2.55 3.91
C MET A 245 7.97 -1.70 2.62
N ASP A 246 7.64 -0.41 2.66
CA ASP A 246 7.82 0.51 1.53
C ASP A 246 9.18 1.23 1.58
N TYR A 247 9.88 1.25 0.45
CA TYR A 247 11.24 1.80 0.33
C TYR A 247 11.28 3.28 0.72
N SER A 248 10.35 4.07 0.19
CA SER A 248 10.32 5.52 0.39
C SER A 248 10.24 5.90 1.88
N TYR A 249 9.56 5.11 2.71
CA TYR A 249 9.51 5.35 4.15
C TYR A 249 10.86 5.10 4.83
N HIS A 250 11.52 3.98 4.53
CA HIS A 250 12.75 3.56 5.21
C HIS A 250 14.00 4.27 4.70
N TYR A 251 14.07 4.59 3.41
CA TYR A 251 15.14 5.40 2.84
C TYR A 251 15.24 6.75 3.58
N ASN A 252 14.11 7.44 3.70
CA ASN A 252 14.07 8.75 4.37
C ASN A 252 14.24 8.67 5.88
N LYS A 253 13.78 7.60 6.55
CA LYS A 253 14.10 7.38 7.98
C LYS A 253 15.60 7.25 8.21
N ASN A 254 16.35 6.67 7.27
CA ASN A 254 17.80 6.55 7.37
C ASN A 254 18.53 7.86 7.03
N GLU A 255 18.10 8.57 5.98
CA GLU A 255 18.60 9.92 5.63
C GLU A 255 18.25 10.98 6.69
N GLY A 256 17.11 10.80 7.37
CA GLY A 256 16.60 11.67 8.43
C GLY A 256 17.32 11.52 9.78
N LYS A 257 18.28 10.58 9.90
CA LYS A 257 19.04 10.38 11.14
C LYS A 257 19.86 11.64 11.47
N GLY A 258 19.43 12.35 12.51
CA GLY A 258 20.05 13.60 12.97
C GLY A 258 19.10 14.80 12.97
N PHE A 259 17.94 14.71 12.30
CA PHE A 259 16.93 15.77 12.31
C PHE A 259 15.91 15.57 13.44
N SER A 260 15.48 16.67 14.07
CA SER A 260 14.35 16.66 15.01
C SER A 260 13.05 16.32 14.27
N THR A 261 12.09 15.67 14.93
CA THR A 261 10.74 15.47 14.36
C THR A 261 9.72 16.42 14.96
N ILE A 262 8.55 16.57 14.33
CA ILE A 262 7.43 17.37 14.89
C ILE A 262 7.11 16.94 16.33
N GLY A 263 7.07 15.62 16.59
CA GLY A 263 6.76 15.09 17.92
C GLY A 263 7.82 15.35 18.99
N MET A 264 9.02 15.78 18.62
CA MET A 264 10.08 16.17 19.56
C MET A 264 9.99 17.65 19.99
N LEU A 265 9.18 18.46 19.30
CA LEU A 265 9.02 19.87 19.64
C LEU A 265 8.19 20.00 20.93
N LYS A 266 8.84 20.48 22.01
CA LYS A 266 8.24 20.62 23.35
C LYS A 266 7.03 21.56 23.40
N ASN A 267 6.97 22.51 22.47
CA ASN A 267 5.97 23.58 22.43
C ASN A 267 4.80 23.28 21.50
N ILE A 268 4.57 22.00 21.15
CA ILE A 268 3.55 21.61 20.19
C ILE A 268 2.59 20.58 20.76
N SER A 269 1.31 20.82 20.53
CA SER A 269 0.22 19.88 20.76
C SER A 269 -0.51 19.58 19.45
N ILE A 270 -0.76 18.30 19.18
CA ILE A 270 -1.49 17.86 17.99
C ILE A 270 -2.80 17.21 18.41
N PHE A 271 -3.89 17.64 17.80
CA PHE A 271 -5.25 17.21 18.08
C PHE A 271 -5.90 16.65 16.82
N ARG A 272 -6.82 15.69 16.99
CA ARG A 272 -7.73 15.23 15.94
C ARG A 272 -9.11 15.79 16.22
N GLY A 273 -9.80 16.26 15.19
CA GLY A 273 -11.21 16.60 15.30
C GLY A 273 -12.08 15.44 15.74
N ARG A 274 -13.28 15.76 16.21
CA ARG A 274 -14.22 14.77 16.77
C ARG A 274 -15.51 14.63 15.96
N PHE A 275 -15.89 15.68 15.26
CA PHE A 275 -17.12 15.71 14.47
C PHE A 275 -16.94 14.86 13.22
N ASN A 276 -17.83 13.88 13.03
CA ASN A 276 -17.83 13.06 11.84
C ASN A 276 -18.52 13.79 10.66
N SER A 277 -18.48 13.21 9.46
CA SER A 277 -19.01 13.85 8.25
C SER A 277 -20.51 14.13 8.28
N LYS A 278 -21.29 13.47 9.15
CA LYS A 278 -22.73 13.68 9.32
C LYS A 278 -23.05 14.82 10.30
N GLU A 279 -22.07 15.24 11.09
CA GLU A 279 -22.20 16.31 12.09
C GLU A 279 -21.66 17.64 11.55
N ILE A 280 -21.41 17.73 10.24
CA ILE A 280 -20.91 18.95 9.60
C ILE A 280 -22.02 19.99 9.62
N THR A 281 -21.83 21.03 10.42
CA THR A 281 -22.63 22.26 10.40
C THR A 281 -21.81 23.41 9.80
N GLU A 282 -22.38 24.61 9.77
CA GLU A 282 -21.64 25.82 9.36
C GLU A 282 -20.38 26.04 10.19
N HIS A 283 -20.43 25.74 11.49
CA HIS A 283 -19.33 25.93 12.45
C HIS A 283 -18.27 24.81 12.45
N VAL A 284 -18.48 23.72 11.71
CA VAL A 284 -17.53 22.60 11.62
C VAL A 284 -16.71 22.70 10.32
N PHE A 285 -15.40 22.85 10.45
CA PHE A 285 -14.47 22.83 9.34
C PHE A 285 -14.17 21.39 8.89
N HIS A 286 -14.30 21.14 7.59
CA HIS A 286 -14.13 19.81 6.98
C HIS A 286 -13.29 19.88 5.70
N THR A 287 -12.80 18.73 5.23
CA THR A 287 -11.87 18.61 4.09
C THR A 287 -12.39 19.17 2.75
N THR A 288 -13.70 19.33 2.63
CA THR A 288 -14.38 19.97 1.48
C THR A 288 -14.25 21.48 1.46
N LYS A 289 -13.98 22.10 2.61
CA LYS A 289 -13.80 23.55 2.78
C LYS A 289 -12.35 24.00 2.55
N PHE A 290 -11.46 23.10 2.11
CA PHE A 290 -10.14 23.49 1.60
C PHE A 290 -10.26 23.93 0.15
N SER A 291 -10.11 25.22 -0.08
CA SER A 291 -9.82 25.90 -1.35
C SER A 291 -8.39 25.55 -1.79
N GLY A 292 -8.22 25.20 -3.07
CA GLY A 292 -7.01 24.52 -3.57
C GLY A 292 -5.68 25.26 -3.34
N ASP A 293 -5.72 26.59 -3.40
CA ASP A 293 -4.52 27.44 -3.34
C ASP A 293 -4.43 28.30 -2.07
N GLU A 294 -5.46 28.28 -1.22
CA GLU A 294 -5.44 29.09 0.00
C GLU A 294 -4.51 28.47 1.04
N LYS A 295 -3.77 29.36 1.72
CA LYS A 295 -2.86 29.02 2.81
C LYS A 295 -3.31 29.57 4.16
N TYR A 296 -4.29 30.46 4.15
CA TYR A 296 -4.81 31.14 5.33
C TYR A 296 -6.32 31.01 5.35
N ILE A 297 -6.88 30.92 6.55
CA ILE A 297 -8.31 30.85 6.74
C ILE A 297 -8.77 31.81 7.83
N LYS A 298 -9.91 32.45 7.57
CA LYS A 298 -10.65 33.31 8.50
C LYS A 298 -11.99 32.66 8.79
N PHE A 299 -12.22 32.24 10.02
CA PHE A 299 -13.50 31.70 10.42
C PHE A 299 -14.49 32.81 10.76
N HIS A 300 -15.77 32.58 10.48
CA HIS A 300 -16.84 33.54 10.75
C HIS A 300 -17.16 33.70 12.25
N CYS A 301 -16.95 32.67 13.05
CA CYS A 301 -17.23 32.70 14.49
C CYS A 301 -16.19 33.57 15.20
N ASN A 302 -16.62 34.64 15.86
CA ASN A 302 -15.71 35.62 16.46
C ASN A 302 -15.43 35.36 17.94
N SER A 303 -16.24 34.53 18.60
CA SER A 303 -16.03 34.10 19.99
C SER A 303 -16.11 32.57 20.12
N VAL A 304 -15.49 32.03 21.18
CA VAL A 304 -15.56 30.59 21.47
C VAL A 304 -16.89 30.25 22.12
N GLU A 305 -17.49 31.20 22.84
CA GLU A 305 -18.75 31.08 23.56
C GLU A 305 -19.92 30.84 22.61
N GLU A 306 -19.90 31.46 21.42
CA GLU A 306 -20.86 31.22 20.32
C GLU A 306 -20.92 29.73 19.93
N LEU A 307 -19.81 29.02 20.03
CA LEU A 307 -19.74 27.60 19.67
C LEU A 307 -20.37 26.69 20.73
N LYS A 308 -20.58 27.17 21.96
CA LYS A 308 -21.06 26.39 23.12
C LYS A 308 -20.28 25.08 23.34
N PRO A 309 -18.95 25.15 23.54
CA PRO A 309 -18.10 23.96 23.52
C PRO A 309 -18.22 23.11 24.78
N SER A 310 -18.12 21.80 24.58
CA SER A 310 -17.83 20.85 25.64
C SER A 310 -16.32 20.85 25.97
N LYS A 311 -15.95 20.37 27.16
CA LYS A 311 -14.53 20.23 27.56
C LYS A 311 -13.70 19.34 26.64
N LEU A 312 -14.35 18.52 25.83
CA LEU A 312 -13.72 17.55 24.96
C LEU A 312 -13.46 18.09 23.55
N ASP A 313 -14.11 19.19 23.17
CA ASP A 313 -14.07 19.66 21.79
C ASP A 313 -12.71 20.24 21.40
N VAL A 314 -12.35 20.00 20.14
CA VAL A 314 -11.15 20.55 19.53
C VAL A 314 -11.57 21.73 18.67
N ILE A 315 -11.22 22.92 19.12
CA ILE A 315 -11.56 24.19 18.48
C ILE A 315 -10.28 24.78 17.87
N ALA A 316 -10.34 25.04 16.58
CA ALA A 316 -9.36 25.81 15.84
C ALA A 316 -9.45 27.29 16.24
N LYS A 317 -8.30 27.91 16.48
CA LYS A 317 -8.19 29.33 16.87
C LYS A 317 -7.01 30.00 16.16
N PRO A 318 -6.90 31.33 16.20
CA PRO A 318 -5.82 32.05 15.53
C PRO A 318 -4.43 31.53 15.92
N GLY A 319 -3.60 31.28 14.90
CA GLY A 319 -2.26 30.72 15.04
C GLY A 319 -2.15 29.20 15.05
N ASP A 320 -3.28 28.47 14.96
CA ASP A 320 -3.26 27.02 14.73
C ASP A 320 -2.99 26.69 13.26
N ILE A 321 -2.44 25.50 13.02
CA ILE A 321 -2.25 24.94 11.68
C ILE A 321 -3.23 23.77 11.50
N LEU A 322 -3.99 23.78 10.42
CA LEU A 322 -4.93 22.73 10.05
C LEU A 322 -4.37 21.91 8.91
N ILE A 323 -4.37 20.58 9.05
CA ILE A 323 -3.90 19.64 8.03
C ILE A 323 -5.01 18.63 7.77
N ALA A 324 -5.40 18.46 6.51
CA ALA A 324 -6.30 17.35 6.16
C ALA A 324 -5.64 16.02 6.53
N ARG A 325 -6.36 15.14 7.22
CA ARG A 325 -5.86 13.79 7.59
C ARG A 325 -6.05 12.79 6.45
N VAL A 326 -7.09 12.99 5.65
CA VAL A 326 -7.58 12.04 4.65
C VAL A 326 -8.00 12.76 3.38
N GLY A 327 -7.97 12.05 2.26
CA GLY A 327 -8.45 12.51 0.96
C GLY A 327 -7.36 12.59 -0.11
N ARG A 328 -7.77 12.81 -1.36
CA ARG A 328 -6.84 13.02 -2.47
C ARG A 328 -5.98 14.25 -2.22
N ASN A 329 -4.67 14.11 -2.39
CA ASN A 329 -3.67 15.16 -2.17
C ASN A 329 -3.80 15.85 -0.80
N PHE A 330 -4.16 15.11 0.27
CA PHE A 330 -4.34 15.72 1.60
C PHE A 330 -3.10 16.50 2.07
N HIS A 331 -1.90 16.06 1.66
CA HIS A 331 -0.63 16.69 2.05
C HIS A 331 -0.56 18.16 1.59
N LYS A 332 -1.25 18.53 0.50
CA LYS A 332 -1.33 19.91 0.01
C LYS A 332 -2.35 20.77 0.75
N LYS A 333 -3.29 20.13 1.46
CA LYS A 333 -4.40 20.78 2.17
C LYS A 333 -3.95 21.17 3.58
N ILE A 334 -3.23 22.28 3.64
CA ILE A 334 -2.68 22.85 4.87
C ILE A 334 -3.06 24.33 4.95
N LEU A 335 -3.68 24.73 6.06
CA LEU A 335 -4.13 26.10 6.31
C LEU A 335 -3.60 26.63 7.65
N PHE A 336 -3.29 27.92 7.68
CA PHE A 336 -2.99 28.67 8.88
C PHE A 336 -4.24 29.45 9.31
N VAL A 337 -4.66 29.32 10.56
CA VAL A 337 -5.83 30.07 11.07
C VAL A 337 -5.41 31.50 11.38
N GLU A 338 -5.90 32.45 10.60
CA GLU A 338 -5.58 33.88 10.76
C GLU A 338 -6.52 34.54 11.77
N SER A 339 -7.81 34.24 11.71
CA SER A 339 -8.81 34.80 12.62
C SER A 339 -10.00 33.86 12.84
N GLY A 340 -10.75 34.12 13.92
CA GLY A 340 -11.98 33.43 14.27
C GLY A 340 -11.77 32.01 14.82
N TYR A 341 -12.90 31.31 15.04
CA TYR A 341 -12.96 30.01 15.68
C TYR A 341 -13.80 29.01 14.89
N SER A 342 -13.46 27.72 14.96
CA SER A 342 -14.27 26.67 14.35
C SER A 342 -14.01 25.32 15.01
N TYR A 343 -15.05 24.49 15.11
CA TYR A 343 -14.86 23.06 15.34
C TYR A 343 -14.19 22.43 14.14
N ILE A 344 -13.45 21.35 14.34
CA ILE A 344 -12.85 20.59 13.23
C ILE A 344 -13.36 19.16 13.19
N SER A 345 -13.58 18.67 11.98
CA SER A 345 -13.96 17.26 11.76
C SER A 345 -12.81 16.29 12.01
N ASP A 346 -13.15 15.02 12.24
CA ASP A 346 -12.18 13.93 12.48
C ASP A 346 -11.28 13.60 11.28
N CYS A 347 -11.57 14.23 10.14
CA CYS A 347 -10.78 14.21 8.91
C CYS A 347 -9.69 15.29 8.89
N ILE A 348 -9.51 16.04 9.98
CA ILE A 348 -8.52 17.12 10.11
C ILE A 348 -7.69 16.91 11.38
N PHE A 349 -6.39 17.15 11.26
CA PHE A 349 -5.49 17.38 12.38
C PHE A 349 -5.27 18.87 12.60
N LEU A 350 -5.20 19.26 13.87
CA LEU A 350 -4.85 20.60 14.30
C LEU A 350 -3.51 20.54 15.05
N ILE A 351 -2.56 21.34 14.61
CA ILE A 351 -1.28 21.54 15.29
C ILE A 351 -1.32 22.90 15.96
N ARG A 352 -1.17 22.91 17.28
CA ARG A 352 -1.07 24.11 18.09
C ARG A 352 0.35 24.21 18.62
N ALA A 353 1.08 25.22 18.16
CA ALA A 353 2.39 25.55 18.71
C ALA A 353 2.29 26.78 19.64
N SER A 354 3.18 26.92 20.60
CA SER A 354 3.40 28.17 21.38
C SER A 354 4.67 28.88 20.90
N GLY A 355 4.73 30.21 21.07
CA GLY A 355 5.90 31.02 20.67
C GLY A 355 6.05 31.27 19.16
N GLY A 356 7.28 31.58 18.72
CA GLY A 356 7.64 31.93 17.34
C GLY A 356 7.68 30.76 16.35
N ASP A 357 7.58 29.52 16.85
CA ASP A 357 7.73 28.31 16.04
C ASP A 357 6.52 28.01 15.14
N LYS A 358 5.36 28.64 15.40
CA LYS A 358 4.12 28.44 14.62
C LYS A 358 4.32 28.68 13.13
N LYS A 359 4.93 29.82 12.79
CA LYS A 359 5.10 30.24 11.41
C LYS A 359 6.19 29.43 10.71
N LYS A 360 7.34 29.24 11.37
CA LYS A 360 8.43 28.37 10.89
C LYS A 360 7.93 26.96 10.56
N LEU A 361 7.12 26.36 11.43
CA LEU A 361 6.54 25.04 11.18
C LEU A 361 5.54 25.05 10.03
N PHE A 362 4.66 26.05 9.97
CA PHE A 362 3.70 26.18 8.86
C PHE A 362 4.39 26.32 7.50
N ASP A 363 5.42 27.17 7.43
CA ASP A 363 6.19 27.41 6.22
C ASP A 363 6.95 26.15 5.81
N PHE A 364 7.54 25.43 6.77
CA PHE A 364 8.13 24.12 6.53
C PHE A 364 7.11 23.12 5.97
N LEU A 365 5.95 22.97 6.60
CA LEU A 365 4.91 22.04 6.16
C LEU A 365 4.40 22.37 4.74
N CYS A 366 4.38 23.65 4.36
CA CYS A 366 4.02 24.10 3.01
C CYS A 366 5.16 24.03 1.99
N SER A 367 6.42 23.96 2.43
CA SER A 367 7.60 23.86 1.58
C SER A 367 7.65 22.53 0.80
N GLN A 368 8.47 22.48 -0.25
CA GLN A 368 8.68 21.23 -1.00
C GLN A 368 9.13 20.09 -0.07
N ASP A 369 10.10 20.34 0.81
CA ASP A 369 10.64 19.34 1.73
C ASP A 369 9.54 18.80 2.68
N GLY A 370 8.72 19.68 3.25
CA GLY A 370 7.61 19.27 4.14
C GLY A 370 6.48 18.54 3.40
N GLN A 371 6.16 18.96 2.18
CA GLN A 371 5.16 18.29 1.33
C GLN A 371 5.62 16.88 0.94
N GLU A 372 6.91 16.71 0.66
CA GLU A 372 7.51 15.41 0.39
C GLU A 372 7.46 14.50 1.63
N GLU A 373 7.85 14.99 2.80
CA GLU A 373 7.77 14.23 4.06
C GLU A 373 6.32 13.81 4.40
N LEU A 374 5.34 14.71 4.25
CA LEU A 374 3.91 14.40 4.45
C LEU A 374 3.41 13.33 3.47
N SER A 375 3.79 13.46 2.20
CA SER A 375 3.41 12.50 1.16
C SER A 375 4.00 11.11 1.44
N ARG A 376 5.26 11.05 1.89
CA ARG A 376 5.98 9.80 2.24
C ARG A 376 5.45 9.15 3.52
N ALA A 377 5.10 9.94 4.53
CA ALA A 377 4.51 9.46 5.78
C ALA A 377 3.06 8.96 5.59
N SER A 378 2.44 9.28 4.46
CA SER A 378 1.08 8.87 4.15
C SER A 378 0.94 7.39 3.79
N SER A 379 -0.30 6.90 3.83
CA SER A 379 -0.67 5.55 3.42
C SER A 379 -1.97 5.59 2.62
N GLY A 380 -2.22 4.54 1.84
CA GLY A 380 -3.46 4.42 1.08
C GLY A 380 -3.32 4.82 -0.38
N VAL A 381 -4.15 4.16 -1.18
CA VAL A 381 -4.11 4.17 -2.65
C VAL A 381 -4.92 5.35 -3.22
N ALA A 382 -6.25 5.27 -3.16
CA ALA A 382 -7.15 6.26 -3.77
C ALA A 382 -7.49 7.41 -2.80
N ALA A 383 -7.86 7.06 -1.56
CA ALA A 383 -7.99 8.01 -0.47
C ALA A 383 -6.76 7.88 0.43
N GLN A 384 -5.77 8.74 0.18
CA GLN A 384 -4.59 8.81 1.04
C GLN A 384 -4.97 9.30 2.43
N HIS A 385 -4.21 8.85 3.43
CA HIS A 385 -4.35 9.32 4.80
C HIS A 385 -3.02 9.33 5.54
N ILE A 386 -2.95 10.12 6.60
CA ILE A 386 -1.84 10.13 7.55
C ILE A 386 -2.35 9.82 8.96
N THR A 387 -1.56 9.09 9.76
CA THR A 387 -1.88 8.81 11.17
C THR A 387 -1.25 9.86 12.08
N MET A 388 -1.74 9.98 13.31
CA MET A 388 -1.15 10.89 14.31
C MET A 388 0.33 10.54 14.57
N ASP A 389 0.63 9.25 14.70
CA ASP A 389 1.99 8.78 14.94
C ASP A 389 2.91 9.06 13.75
N ALA A 390 2.40 8.93 12.52
CA ALA A 390 3.15 9.28 11.31
C ALA A 390 3.42 10.79 11.23
N LEU A 391 2.43 11.63 11.54
CA LEU A 391 2.58 13.09 11.57
C LEU A 391 3.64 13.52 12.59
N LYS A 392 3.66 12.91 13.78
CA LYS A 392 4.68 13.17 14.82
C LYS A 392 6.10 12.77 14.40
N LYS A 393 6.24 11.87 13.43
CA LYS A 393 7.53 11.36 12.94
C LYS A 393 8.06 12.11 11.72
N ILE A 394 7.36 13.13 11.23
CA ILE A 394 7.88 13.98 10.14
C ILE A 394 9.15 14.68 10.60
N HIS A 395 10.21 14.53 9.81
CA HIS A 395 11.51 15.15 10.06
C HIS A 395 11.45 16.63 9.67
N LEU A 396 11.94 17.50 10.55
CA LEU A 396 12.05 18.94 10.31
C LEU A 396 13.36 19.25 9.59
N VAL A 397 13.48 18.72 8.38
CA VAL A 397 14.67 18.90 7.56
C VAL A 397 14.85 20.40 7.28
N ARG A 398 16.05 20.94 7.57
CA ARG A 398 16.43 22.36 7.38
C ARG A 398 15.70 23.42 8.24
N ILE A 399 14.95 23.06 9.29
CA ILE A 399 14.63 24.03 10.33
C ILE A 399 15.89 24.22 11.17
N LYS A 400 16.65 25.30 10.92
CA LYS A 400 17.73 25.70 11.83
C LYS A 400 17.11 26.02 13.19
N HIS A 401 17.54 25.30 14.22
CA HIS A 401 17.36 25.74 15.60
C HIS A 401 18.30 26.93 15.78
N ASP A 402 17.72 28.11 16.01
CA ASP A 402 18.47 29.26 16.51
C ASP A 402 18.60 29.11 18.03
#